data_AF-A0A9N8VUF4-F1
#
_entry.id   AF-A0A9N8VUF4-F1
#
_cell.length_a   1.000
_cell.length_b   1.000
_cell.length_c   1.000
_cell.angle_alpha   90.00
_cell.angle_beta   90.00
_cell.angle_gamma   90.00
#
_symmetry.space_group_name_H-M   'P 1'
#
loop_
_entity.id
_entity.type
_entity.pdbx_description
1 polymer ?
#
loop_
_entity_poly.entity_id
_entity_poly.type
_entity_poly.pdbx_seq_one_letter_code
_entity_poly.pdbx_strand_id
1 'polypeptide(L)'
;MYIIKQQLIAEFNAHVKRLIADLITRNAIFVVKRQKILTMINTVIKTVNEITTNYESFHDQLDQITETGSVALLISKQFLSVSTSNSFQRSSSSSLSSFSSSSQLSFSDIISITRNHFKILFDKIMTDNNYSLDNMCNMMSVEIYSLEIGKISKKTIKNFHYNNNDFRDNILNKIGAWIDNKNNFNLANNSE
;
A
#
# COMPACT_ATOMS: atom_id res chain seq x y z
N MET A 1 -56.85 -37.70 -33.41
CA MET A 1 -56.90 -36.70 -32.31
C MET A 1 -56.12 -37.12 -31.07
N TYR A 2 -56.25 -38.37 -30.58
CA TYR A 2 -55.56 -38.85 -29.37
C TYR A 2 -54.02 -38.82 -29.44
N ILE A 3 -53.43 -39.25 -30.55
CA ILE A 3 -51.96 -39.29 -30.74
C ILE A 3 -51.35 -37.89 -30.70
N ILE A 4 -51.97 -36.92 -31.38
CA ILE A 4 -51.52 -35.52 -31.41
C ILE A 4 -51.56 -34.90 -30.01
N LYS A 5 -52.62 -35.20 -29.23
CA LYS A 5 -52.73 -34.72 -27.84
C LYS A 5 -51.59 -35.27 -26.97
N GLN A 6 -51.24 -36.55 -27.10
CA GLN A 6 -50.16 -37.15 -26.33
C GLN A 6 -48.78 -36.57 -26.70
N GLN A 7 -48.55 -36.35 -27.99
CA GLN A 7 -47.31 -35.71 -28.45
C GLN A 7 -47.14 -34.30 -27.89
N LEU A 8 -48.19 -33.49 -27.93
CA LEU A 8 -48.16 -32.12 -27.42
C LEU A 8 -47.93 -32.05 -25.90
N ILE A 9 -48.53 -32.98 -25.15
CA ILE A 9 -48.28 -33.13 -23.70
C ILE A 9 -46.82 -33.51 -23.44
N ALA A 10 -46.26 -34.45 -24.22
CA ALA A 10 -44.87 -34.89 -24.05
C ALA A 10 -43.88 -33.75 -24.32
N GLU A 11 -44.08 -32.99 -25.40
CA GLU A 11 -43.24 -31.83 -25.75
C GLU A 11 -43.32 -30.72 -24.69
N PHE A 12 -44.53 -30.39 -24.25
CA PHE A 12 -44.73 -29.42 -23.17
C PHE A 12 -44.00 -29.84 -21.89
N ASN A 13 -44.15 -31.11 -21.48
CA ASN A 13 -43.48 -31.64 -20.30
C ASN A 13 -41.96 -31.65 -20.44
N ALA A 14 -41.43 -31.97 -21.62
CA ALA A 14 -39.99 -31.91 -21.89
C ALA A 14 -39.47 -30.46 -21.78
N HIS A 15 -40.20 -29.49 -22.33
CA HIS A 15 -39.84 -28.08 -22.26
C HIS A 15 -39.85 -27.56 -20.81
N VAL A 16 -40.89 -27.88 -20.03
CA VAL A 16 -40.98 -27.53 -18.62
C VAL A 16 -39.81 -28.13 -17.82
N LYS A 17 -39.48 -29.42 -18.03
CA LYS A 17 -38.34 -30.06 -17.37
C LYS A 17 -37.01 -29.37 -17.69
N ARG A 18 -36.81 -28.97 -18.95
CA ARG A 18 -35.61 -28.25 -19.38
C ARG A 18 -35.51 -26.87 -18.70
N LEU A 19 -36.61 -26.13 -18.66
CA LEU A 19 -36.66 -24.82 -17.97
C LEU A 19 -36.36 -24.95 -16.48
N ILE A 20 -36.90 -25.98 -15.82
CA ILE A 20 -36.61 -26.26 -14.40
C ILE A 20 -35.11 -26.54 -14.22
N ALA A 21 -34.50 -27.38 -15.05
CA ALA A 21 -33.08 -27.70 -14.98
C ALA A 21 -32.19 -26.46 -15.20
N ASP A 22 -32.52 -25.61 -16.18
CA ASP A 22 -31.82 -24.36 -16.45
C ASP A 22 -31.92 -23.37 -15.27
N LEU A 23 -33.10 -23.24 -14.66
CA LEU A 23 -33.31 -22.40 -13.48
C LEU A 23 -32.52 -22.89 -12.26
N ILE A 24 -32.51 -24.21 -12.02
CA ILE A 24 -31.72 -24.82 -10.94
C ILE A 24 -30.23 -24.54 -11.16
N THR A 25 -29.75 -24.72 -12.39
CA THR A 25 -28.34 -24.50 -12.75
C THR A 25 -27.95 -23.04 -12.56
N ARG A 26 -28.77 -22.09 -13.02
CA ARG A 26 -28.54 -20.65 -12.81
C ARG A 26 -28.55 -20.30 -11.33
N ASN A 27 -29.49 -20.83 -10.56
CA ASN A 27 -29.55 -20.61 -9.12
C ASN A 27 -28.28 -21.10 -8.42
N ALA A 28 -27.79 -22.30 -8.75
CA ALA A 28 -26.54 -22.81 -8.20
C ALA A 28 -25.35 -21.89 -8.51
N ILE A 29 -25.24 -21.40 -9.74
CA ILE A 29 -24.19 -20.43 -10.13
C ILE A 29 -24.30 -19.14 -9.31
N PHE A 30 -25.51 -18.61 -9.11
CA PHE A 30 -25.72 -17.42 -8.30
C PHE A 30 -25.35 -17.63 -6.83
N VAL A 31 -25.69 -18.79 -6.24
CA VAL A 31 -25.29 -19.14 -4.87
C VAL A 31 -23.77 -19.16 -4.71
N VAL A 32 -23.05 -19.80 -5.64
CA VAL A 32 -21.58 -19.84 -5.60
C VAL A 32 -20.97 -18.44 -5.72
N LYS A 33 -21.48 -17.61 -6.65
CA LYS A 33 -21.01 -16.23 -6.80
C LYS A 33 -21.27 -15.39 -5.55
N ARG A 34 -22.46 -15.53 -4.94
CA ARG A 34 -22.81 -14.86 -3.69
C ARG A 34 -21.85 -15.25 -2.56
N GLN A 35 -21.55 -16.55 -2.43
CA GLN A 35 -20.65 -17.02 -1.39
C GLN A 35 -19.23 -16.45 -1.57
N LYS A 36 -18.73 -16.41 -2.81
CA LYS A 36 -17.43 -15.79 -3.12
C LYS A 36 -17.37 -14.32 -2.71
N ILE A 37 -18.41 -13.55 -3.04
CA ILE A 37 -18.50 -12.13 -2.66
C ILE A 37 -18.52 -11.98 -1.14
N LEU A 38 -19.30 -12.81 -0.43
CA LEU A 38 -19.39 -12.79 1.02
C LEU A 38 -18.02 -13.08 1.68
N THR A 39 -17.27 -14.07 1.17
CA THR A 39 -15.92 -14.37 1.64
C THR A 39 -14.97 -13.19 1.43
N MET A 40 -15.03 -12.52 0.28
CA MET A 40 -14.22 -11.32 0.02
C MET A 40 -14.57 -10.19 1.00
N ILE A 41 -15.85 -9.93 1.23
CA ILE A 41 -16.31 -8.91 2.19
C ILE A 41 -15.81 -9.23 3.61
N ASN A 42 -15.94 -10.48 4.06
CA ASN A 42 -15.47 -10.88 5.39
C ASN A 42 -13.95 -10.69 5.54
N THR A 43 -13.19 -10.93 4.47
CA THR A 43 -11.73 -10.70 4.47
C THR A 43 -11.42 -9.21 4.62
N VAL A 44 -12.10 -8.35 3.85
CA VAL A 44 -11.95 -6.89 3.96
C VAL A 44 -12.31 -6.39 5.36
N ILE A 45 -13.42 -6.85 5.94
CA ILE A 45 -13.84 -6.47 7.30
C ILE A 45 -12.75 -6.86 8.31
N LYS A 46 -12.21 -8.07 8.21
CA LYS A 46 -11.13 -8.53 9.10
C LYS A 46 -9.89 -7.63 9.00
N THR A 47 -9.44 -7.34 7.79
CA THR A 47 -8.28 -6.46 7.56
C THR A 47 -8.52 -5.05 8.08
N VAL A 48 -9.70 -4.48 7.87
CA VAL A 48 -10.05 -3.16 8.42
C VAL A 48 -10.01 -3.17 9.94
N ASN A 49 -10.59 -4.18 10.59
CA ASN A 49 -10.56 -4.29 12.05
C ASN A 49 -9.13 -4.38 12.59
N GLU A 50 -8.25 -5.17 11.95
CA GLU A 50 -6.84 -5.27 12.34
C GLU A 50 -6.11 -3.92 12.20
N ILE A 51 -6.35 -3.19 11.11
CA ILE A 51 -5.81 -1.83 10.92
C ILE A 51 -6.33 -0.88 11.99
N THR A 52 -7.63 -0.90 12.29
CA THR A 52 -8.23 -0.04 13.32
C THR A 52 -7.61 -0.30 14.68
N THR A 53 -7.47 -1.56 15.10
CA THR A 53 -6.83 -1.92 16.37
C THR A 53 -5.36 -1.50 16.42
N ASN A 54 -4.62 -1.67 15.32
CA ASN A 54 -3.23 -1.24 15.26
C ASN A 54 -3.11 0.28 15.37
N TYR A 55 -3.98 1.02 14.67
CA TYR A 55 -4.02 2.48 14.72
C TYR A 55 -4.32 2.99 16.13
N GLU A 56 -5.32 2.44 16.80
CA GLU A 56 -5.64 2.76 18.20
C GLU A 56 -4.44 2.51 19.12
N SER A 57 -3.76 1.36 18.97
CA SER A 57 -2.56 1.08 19.76
C SER A 57 -1.41 2.04 19.50
N PHE A 58 -1.18 2.45 18.26
CA PHE A 58 -0.17 3.46 17.93
C PHE A 58 -0.53 4.82 18.50
N HIS A 59 -1.81 5.19 18.46
CA HIS A 59 -2.29 6.44 19.05
C HIS A 59 -2.05 6.46 20.57
N ASP A 60 -2.42 5.40 21.28
CA ASP A 60 -2.19 5.28 22.72
C ASP A 60 -0.69 5.37 23.08
N GLN A 61 0.17 4.78 22.26
CA GLN A 61 1.62 4.87 22.44
C GLN A 61 2.15 6.30 22.24
N LEU A 62 1.63 7.03 21.25
CA LEU A 62 1.98 8.42 21.01
C LEU A 62 1.51 9.34 22.13
N ASP A 63 0.30 9.12 22.65
CA ASP A 63 -0.23 9.87 23.79
C ASP A 63 0.65 9.66 25.03
N GLN A 64 1.06 8.42 25.31
CA GLN A 64 1.99 8.12 26.41
C GLN A 64 3.34 8.82 26.25
N ILE A 65 3.89 8.91 25.03
CA ILE A 65 5.16 9.62 24.76
C ILE A 65 4.99 11.12 24.98
N THR A 66 3.86 11.68 24.55
CA THR A 66 3.52 13.09 24.73
C THR A 66 3.40 13.44 26.22
N GLU A 67 2.85 12.53 27.03
CA GLU A 67 2.69 12.70 28.47
C GLU A 67 3.99 12.47 29.27
N THR A 68 4.82 11.50 28.86
CA THR A 68 6.06 11.14 29.60
C THR A 68 7.34 11.83 29.11
N GLY A 69 7.31 12.49 27.94
CA GLY A 69 8.45 13.26 27.40
C GLY A 69 9.72 12.45 27.10
N SER A 70 9.64 11.12 27.10
CA SER A 70 10.81 10.24 26.94
C SER A 70 10.57 9.14 25.91
N VAL A 71 11.34 9.19 24.82
CA VAL A 71 11.33 8.23 23.70
C VAL A 71 11.95 6.87 24.10
N ALA A 72 12.54 6.78 25.30
CA ALA A 72 13.34 5.63 25.73
C ALA A 72 12.55 4.32 25.90
N LEU A 73 11.21 4.38 26.06
CA LEU A 73 10.40 3.19 26.29
C LEU A 73 10.15 2.35 25.01
N LEU A 74 10.27 2.95 23.82
CA LEU A 74 10.09 2.25 22.54
C LEU A 74 11.27 1.32 22.21
N ILE A 75 12.48 1.71 22.59
CA ILE A 75 13.70 0.93 22.31
C ILE A 75 13.76 -0.35 23.17
N SER A 76 13.12 -0.39 24.35
CA SER A 76 13.22 -1.58 25.20
C SER A 76 12.31 -2.73 24.76
N LYS A 77 11.13 -2.45 24.16
CA LYS A 77 10.21 -3.51 23.71
C LYS A 77 10.54 -4.04 22.31
N GLN A 78 11.06 -3.22 21.42
CA GLN A 78 11.35 -3.66 20.04
C GLN A 78 12.64 -4.50 19.94
N PHE A 79 13.53 -4.42 20.94
CA PHE A 79 14.82 -5.13 20.92
C PHE A 79 14.91 -6.36 21.83
N LEU A 80 13.86 -6.70 22.59
CA LEU A 80 13.91 -7.85 23.51
C LEU A 80 13.53 -9.20 22.89
N SER A 81 13.05 -9.25 21.64
CA SER A 81 12.62 -10.51 21.00
C SER A 81 13.69 -11.20 20.15
N VAL A 82 14.89 -10.65 20.02
CA VAL A 82 15.98 -11.26 19.24
C VAL A 82 17.25 -11.30 20.07
N SER A 83 17.43 -12.38 20.82
CA SER A 83 18.73 -12.72 21.44
C SER A 83 19.05 -14.18 21.21
N THR A 84 19.91 -14.48 20.22
CA THR A 84 20.87 -15.59 20.32
C THR A 84 22.07 -15.39 19.35
N SER A 85 23.24 -15.16 19.95
CA SER A 85 24.62 -15.47 19.51
C SER A 85 25.11 -15.14 18.08
N ASN A 86 26.04 -14.18 17.95
CA ASN A 86 27.47 -14.50 17.87
C ASN A 86 28.34 -13.24 17.90
N SER A 87 29.44 -13.37 18.63
CA SER A 87 30.44 -12.37 18.97
C SER A 87 31.31 -11.94 17.80
N PHE A 88 31.58 -10.63 17.66
CA PHE A 88 32.92 -10.13 17.32
C PHE A 88 33.14 -8.74 17.93
N GLN A 89 34.12 -8.65 18.84
CA GLN A 89 34.67 -7.42 19.39
C GLN A 89 35.64 -6.75 18.40
N ARG A 90 35.55 -5.43 18.21
CA ARG A 90 36.62 -4.45 18.52
C ARG A 90 36.25 -3.02 18.08
N SER A 91 35.95 -2.19 19.08
CA SER A 91 36.45 -0.82 19.34
C SER A 91 36.84 0.11 18.17
N SER A 92 36.26 1.31 18.09
CA SER A 92 36.75 2.52 18.79
C SER A 92 35.94 3.79 18.44
N SER A 93 35.56 4.54 19.50
CA SER A 93 35.42 6.01 19.61
C SER A 93 34.95 6.84 18.40
N SER A 94 33.79 7.51 18.53
CA SER A 94 33.76 8.96 18.82
C SER A 94 32.33 9.54 18.76
N SER A 95 32.07 10.47 19.68
CA SER A 95 31.02 11.50 19.66
C SER A 95 29.56 11.07 19.76
N LEU A 96 29.15 10.90 21.02
CA LEU A 96 27.86 11.35 21.51
C LEU A 96 27.70 12.85 21.19
N SER A 97 26.87 13.18 20.22
CA SER A 97 26.25 14.50 20.14
C SER A 97 24.74 14.30 20.09
N SER A 98 24.16 14.33 21.28
CA SER A 98 22.76 14.58 21.54
C SER A 98 22.33 15.88 20.84
N PHE A 99 21.57 15.78 19.76
CA PHE A 99 20.85 16.92 19.20
C PHE A 99 19.40 16.88 19.66
N SER A 100 19.19 17.25 20.92
CA SER A 100 17.94 17.90 21.33
C SER A 100 18.05 19.37 20.93
N SER A 101 17.81 19.63 19.64
CA SER A 101 17.56 20.97 19.14
C SER A 101 16.42 20.82 18.14
N SER A 102 15.25 21.38 18.48
CA SER A 102 14.15 21.57 17.54
C SER A 102 14.58 22.61 16.52
N SER A 103 15.48 22.23 15.62
CA SER A 103 15.89 23.05 14.49
C SER A 103 14.67 23.18 13.58
N GLN A 104 14.12 24.39 13.46
CA GLN A 104 13.20 24.69 12.36
C GLN A 104 13.94 24.36 11.06
N LEU A 105 13.59 23.23 10.42
CA LEU A 105 14.14 22.84 9.14
C LEU A 105 13.88 23.99 8.17
N SER A 106 14.93 24.50 7.53
CA SER A 106 14.73 25.50 6.49
C SER A 106 14.01 24.85 5.30
N PHE A 107 13.31 25.64 4.50
CA PHE A 107 12.64 25.13 3.31
C PHE A 107 13.61 24.43 2.34
N SER A 108 14.87 24.90 2.29
CA SER A 108 15.96 24.27 1.54
C SER A 108 16.30 22.88 2.07
N ASP A 109 16.34 22.70 3.40
CA ASP A 109 16.61 21.40 4.02
C ASP A 109 15.50 20.39 3.72
N ILE A 110 14.24 20.83 3.77
CA ILE A 110 13.07 19.99 3.44
C ILE A 110 13.13 19.53 1.99
N ILE A 111 13.46 20.42 1.06
CA ILE A 111 13.63 20.08 -0.37
C ILE A 111 14.76 19.06 -0.54
N SER A 112 15.89 19.30 0.10
CA SER A 112 17.07 18.43 0.02
C SER A 112 16.77 17.02 0.52
N ILE A 113 16.13 16.91 1.69
CA ILE A 113 15.72 15.62 2.28
C ILE A 113 14.73 14.90 1.35
N THR A 114 13.69 15.61 0.87
CA THR A 114 12.69 15.04 -0.04
C THR A 114 13.33 14.54 -1.33
N ARG A 115 14.28 15.29 -1.90
CA ARG A 115 15.02 14.88 -3.11
C ARG A 115 15.86 13.63 -2.87
N ASN A 116 16.57 13.55 -1.76
CA ASN A 116 17.38 12.37 -1.43
C ASN A 116 16.52 11.12 -1.25
N HIS A 117 15.43 11.22 -0.49
CA HIS A 117 14.48 10.12 -0.32
C HIS A 117 13.83 9.70 -1.65
N PHE A 118 13.41 10.67 -2.45
CA PHE A 118 12.90 10.41 -3.80
C PHE A 118 13.90 9.59 -4.60
N LYS A 119 15.15 10.05 -4.69
CA LYS A 119 16.16 9.45 -5.55
C LYS A 119 16.48 8.01 -5.14
N ILE A 120 16.65 7.76 -3.85
CA ILE A 120 16.91 6.42 -3.31
C ILE A 120 15.77 5.47 -3.67
N LEU A 121 14.52 5.85 -3.43
CA LEU A 121 13.35 5.02 -3.74
C LEU A 121 13.17 4.81 -5.25
N PHE A 122 13.31 5.89 -6.01
CA PHE A 122 13.16 5.87 -7.45
C PHE A 122 14.17 4.93 -8.10
N ASP A 123 15.45 5.08 -7.74
CA ASP A 123 16.54 4.25 -8.27
C ASP A 123 16.40 2.79 -7.84
N LYS A 124 15.99 2.55 -6.58
CA LYS A 124 15.71 1.19 -6.07
C LYS A 124 14.60 0.51 -6.87
N ILE A 125 13.41 1.12 -6.96
CA ILE A 125 12.27 0.54 -7.68
C ILE A 125 12.60 0.34 -9.17
N MET A 126 13.29 1.31 -9.78
CA MET A 126 13.72 1.22 -11.16
C MET A 126 14.65 0.03 -11.38
N THR A 127 15.60 -0.20 -10.48
CA THR A 127 16.56 -1.32 -10.55
C THR A 127 15.87 -2.65 -10.27
N ASP A 128 15.09 -2.75 -9.18
CA ASP A 128 14.41 -3.99 -8.76
C ASP A 128 13.46 -4.53 -9.83
N ASN A 129 12.87 -3.65 -10.65
CA ASN A 129 11.91 -4.00 -11.70
C ASN A 129 12.49 -3.92 -13.13
N ASN A 130 13.80 -3.65 -13.29
CA ASN A 130 14.46 -3.45 -14.58
C ASN A 130 13.73 -2.43 -15.50
N TYR A 131 13.21 -1.34 -14.91
CA TYR A 131 12.54 -0.31 -15.69
C TYR A 131 13.55 0.63 -16.36
N SER A 132 13.23 1.04 -17.59
CA SER A 132 13.89 2.21 -18.19
C SER A 132 13.44 3.48 -17.46
N LEU A 133 14.24 4.54 -17.53
CA LEU A 133 13.92 5.81 -16.88
C LEU A 133 12.57 6.37 -17.36
N ASP A 134 12.27 6.25 -18.66
CA ASP A 134 10.99 6.71 -19.22
C ASP A 134 9.81 5.88 -18.72
N ASN A 135 9.99 4.56 -18.58
CA ASN A 135 8.96 3.67 -18.03
C ASN A 135 8.68 3.99 -16.56
N MET A 136 9.73 4.21 -15.76
CA MET A 136 9.60 4.57 -14.35
C MET A 136 8.90 5.93 -14.18
N CYS A 137 9.28 6.95 -14.97
CA CYS A 137 8.60 8.24 -14.96
C CYS A 137 7.13 8.15 -15.38
N ASN A 138 6.80 7.30 -16.37
CA ASN A 138 5.42 7.07 -16.77
C ASN A 138 4.60 6.39 -15.67
N MET A 139 5.15 5.35 -15.04
CA MET A 139 4.52 4.64 -13.93
C MET A 139 4.23 5.60 -12.78
N MET A 140 5.24 6.33 -12.32
CA MET A 140 5.08 7.32 -11.25
C MET A 140 4.05 8.40 -11.60
N SER A 141 4.02 8.86 -12.86
CA SER A 141 3.03 9.83 -13.33
C SER A 141 1.60 9.30 -13.22
N VAL A 142 1.37 8.01 -13.50
CA VAL A 142 0.07 7.35 -13.33
C VAL A 142 -0.25 7.18 -11.86
N GLU A 143 0.71 6.73 -11.05
CA GLU A 143 0.50 6.54 -9.60
C GLU A 143 0.15 7.84 -8.89
N ILE A 144 0.85 8.95 -9.19
CA ILE A 144 0.52 10.28 -8.64
C ILE A 144 -0.88 10.72 -9.06
N TYR A 145 -1.29 10.43 -10.30
CA TYR A 145 -2.65 10.72 -10.75
C TYR A 145 -3.69 9.89 -9.99
N SER A 146 -3.40 8.61 -9.70
CA SER A 146 -4.25 7.72 -8.92
C SER A 146 -4.35 8.09 -7.44
N LEU A 147 -3.39 8.85 -6.90
CA LEU A 147 -3.46 9.40 -5.55
C LEU A 147 -4.39 10.63 -5.45
N GLU A 148 -5.06 11.03 -6.53
CA GLU A 148 -5.96 12.20 -6.61
C GLU A 148 -5.29 13.57 -6.32
N ILE A 149 -3.96 13.61 -6.21
CA ILE A 149 -3.17 14.85 -5.96
C ILE A 149 -2.98 15.68 -7.24
N GLY A 150 -3.43 15.14 -8.38
CA GLY A 150 -3.48 15.82 -9.65
C GLY A 150 -2.34 15.43 -10.61
N LYS A 151 -2.41 15.95 -11.83
CA LYS A 151 -1.51 15.53 -12.91
C LYS A 151 -0.09 16.06 -12.71
N ILE A 152 0.90 15.20 -12.96
CA ILE A 152 2.31 15.56 -13.11
C ILE A 152 2.78 15.01 -14.46
N SER A 153 3.72 15.66 -15.13
CA SER A 153 4.23 15.16 -16.41
C SER A 153 5.47 14.30 -16.20
N LYS A 154 5.67 13.29 -17.07
CA LYS A 154 6.90 12.48 -17.07
C LYS A 154 8.16 13.34 -17.16
N LYS A 155 8.12 14.44 -17.94
CA LYS A 155 9.23 15.39 -18.10
C LYS A 155 9.56 16.07 -16.78
N THR A 156 8.54 16.44 -15.99
CA THR A 156 8.72 17.05 -14.67
C THR A 156 9.40 16.09 -13.69
N ILE A 157 8.97 14.81 -13.67
CA ILE A 157 9.57 13.78 -12.83
C ILE A 157 11.04 13.55 -13.22
N LYS A 158 11.31 13.44 -14.53
CA LYS A 158 12.66 13.26 -15.06
C LYS A 158 13.58 14.41 -14.69
N ASN A 159 13.09 15.65 -14.77
CA ASN A 159 13.82 16.82 -14.33
C ASN A 159 14.11 16.80 -12.82
N PHE A 160 13.13 16.35 -12.01
CA PHE A 160 13.31 16.20 -10.57
C PHE A 160 14.39 15.17 -10.21
N HIS A 161 14.43 14.05 -10.93
CA HIS A 161 15.48 13.02 -10.76
C HIS A 161 16.89 13.55 -11.04
N TYR A 162 17.06 14.35 -12.08
CA TYR A 162 18.36 14.94 -12.44
C TYR A 162 18.69 16.23 -11.69
N ASN A 163 17.87 16.68 -10.74
CA ASN A 163 17.99 17.99 -10.09
C ASN A 163 18.04 19.17 -11.08
N ASN A 164 17.40 19.02 -12.24
CA ASN A 164 17.32 20.07 -13.24
C ASN A 164 16.11 20.96 -12.92
N ASN A 165 16.39 22.16 -12.38
CA ASN A 165 15.47 23.27 -12.05
C ASN A 165 15.06 23.40 -10.57
N ASP A 166 14.62 24.60 -10.23
CA ASP A 166 13.84 24.87 -9.02
C ASP A 166 12.41 24.37 -9.18
N PHE A 167 11.98 23.57 -8.20
CA PHE A 167 10.65 22.99 -8.19
C PHE A 167 9.75 23.79 -7.26
N ARG A 168 8.56 24.14 -7.76
CA ARG A 168 7.50 24.76 -6.96
C ARG A 168 6.93 23.77 -5.94
N ASP A 169 6.38 24.31 -4.86
CA ASP A 169 5.74 23.56 -3.75
C ASP A 169 4.77 22.47 -4.22
N ASN A 170 3.99 22.75 -5.27
CA ASN A 170 3.04 21.79 -5.84
C ASN A 170 3.72 20.52 -6.40
N ILE A 171 4.94 20.63 -6.95
CA ILE A 171 5.70 19.47 -7.44
C ILE A 171 6.24 18.66 -6.25
N LEU A 172 6.75 19.36 -5.23
CA LEU A 172 7.24 18.72 -4.01
C LEU A 172 6.13 17.97 -3.29
N ASN A 173 4.93 18.54 -3.17
CA ASN A 173 3.78 17.86 -2.54
C ASN A 173 3.40 16.58 -3.29
N LYS A 174 3.38 16.62 -4.63
CA LYS A 174 3.08 15.44 -5.46
C LYS A 174 4.12 14.33 -5.31
N ILE A 175 5.39 14.70 -5.27
CA ILE A 175 6.49 13.75 -5.13
C ILE A 175 6.58 13.22 -3.69
N GLY A 176 6.38 14.08 -2.70
CA GLY A 176 6.30 13.73 -1.28
C GLY A 176 5.22 12.67 -1.02
N ALA A 177 4.00 12.89 -1.51
CA ALA A 177 2.94 11.91 -1.34
C ALA A 177 3.21 10.58 -2.06
N TRP A 178 3.91 10.60 -3.19
CA TRP A 178 4.36 9.36 -3.83
C TRP A 178 5.41 8.63 -2.98
N ILE A 179 6.38 9.36 -2.41
CA ILE A 179 7.36 8.81 -1.47
C ILE A 179 6.65 8.17 -0.27
N ASP A 180 5.70 8.88 0.35
CA ASP A 180 4.97 8.41 1.52
C ASP A 180 4.19 7.13 1.19
N ASN A 181 3.53 7.10 0.04
CA ASN A 181 2.85 5.91 -0.47
C ASN A 181 3.82 4.73 -0.62
N LYS A 182 5.00 4.91 -1.23
CA LYS A 182 5.98 3.83 -1.42
C LYS A 182 6.63 3.35 -0.14
N ASN A 183 6.86 4.24 0.82
CA ASN A 183 7.36 3.86 2.15
C ASN A 183 6.35 2.99 2.90
N ASN A 184 5.07 3.30 2.79
CA ASN A 184 4.00 2.47 3.38
C ASN A 184 3.90 1.08 2.72
N PHE A 185 4.13 0.98 1.41
CA PHE A 185 4.18 -0.33 0.72
C PHE A 185 5.41 -1.17 1.09
N ASN A 186 6.58 -0.56 1.30
CA ASN A 186 7.79 -1.28 1.72
C ASN A 186 7.68 -1.82 3.15
N LEU A 187 6.92 -1.16 4.03
CA LEU A 187 6.62 -1.67 5.37
C LEU A 187 5.74 -2.92 5.33
N ALA A 188 4.82 -3.03 4.37
CA ALA A 188 3.93 -4.19 4.24
C ALA A 188 4.62 -5.44 3.63
N ASN A 189 5.70 -5.25 2.87
CA ASN A 189 6.41 -6.35 2.18
C ASN A 189 7.64 -6.89 2.93
N ASN A 190 8.07 -6.23 4.01
CA ASN A 190 9.18 -6.71 4.86
C ASN A 190 8.67 -7.46 6.10
N SER A 191 7.38 -7.77 6.15
CA SER A 191 6.70 -8.49 7.24
C SER A 191 6.24 -9.91 6.86
N GLU A 192 6.72 -10.45 5.73
CA GLU A 192 6.73 -11.90 5.44
C GLU A 192 8.02 -12.55 5.95
#